data_AF-A0A950E5P6-F1
#
_entry.id   AF-A0A950E5P6-F1
#
_cell.length_a   1.000
_cell.length_b   1.000
_cell.length_c   1.000
_cell.angle_alpha   90.00
_cell.angle_beta   90.00
_cell.angle_gamma   90.00
#
_symmetry.space_group_name_H-M   'P 1'
#
loop_
_entity.id
_entity.type
_entity.pdbx_description
1 polymer ?
#
loop_
_entity_poly.entity_id
_entity_poly.type
_entity_poly.pdbx_seq_one_letter_code
_entity_poly.pdbx_strand_id
1 'polypeptide(L)' 'GIEDNGFELAEDRQALVAGWASLTEVERQVLGLRLVHELTQREISQRIGCSQMHVSRLLRRSMMRLDAAALAA' A
#
# COMPACT_ATOMS: atom_id res chain seq x y z
N GLY A 1 18.53 -18.00 -18.89
CA GLY A 1 17.43 -17.63 -17.98
C GLY A 1 17.38 -16.12 -17.79
N ILE A 2 17.12 -15.36 -18.86
CA ILE A 2 16.78 -13.93 -18.78
C ILE A 2 15.24 -13.78 -18.79
N GLU A 3 14.55 -14.78 -19.35
CA GLU A 3 13.09 -14.84 -19.43
C GLU A 3 12.44 -15.00 -18.04
N ASP A 4 12.96 -15.87 -17.16
CA ASP A 4 12.40 -16.08 -15.80
C ASP A 4 12.28 -14.79 -14.97
N ASN A 5 13.31 -13.94 -14.96
CA ASN A 5 13.29 -12.70 -14.18
C ASN A 5 12.23 -11.70 -14.68
N GLY A 6 11.91 -11.72 -15.98
CA GLY A 6 10.89 -10.85 -16.57
C GLY A 6 9.47 -11.33 -16.26
N PHE A 7 9.27 -12.65 -16.21
CA PHE A 7 8.00 -13.25 -15.82
C PHE A 7 7.71 -13.05 -14.33
N GLU A 8 8.68 -13.30 -13.45
CA GLU A 8 8.55 -13.10 -12.00
C GLU A 8 8.22 -11.63 -11.66
N LEU A 9 8.92 -10.67 -12.29
CA LEU A 9 8.64 -9.25 -12.11
C LEU A 9 7.24 -8.84 -12.64
N ALA A 10 6.75 -9.50 -13.69
CA ALA A 10 5.42 -9.25 -14.24
C ALA A 10 4.31 -9.80 -13.32
N GLU A 11 4.51 -10.98 -12.73
CA GLU A 11 3.62 -11.58 -11.73
C GLU A 11 3.57 -10.73 -10.45
N ASP A 12 4.72 -10.32 -9.91
CA ASP A 12 4.82 -9.39 -8.78
C ASP A 12 4.05 -8.09 -9.04
N ARG A 13 4.20 -7.53 -10.24
CA ARG A 13 3.49 -6.31 -10.64
C ARG A 13 1.99 -6.52 -10.70
N GLN A 14 1.52 -7.65 -11.25
CA GLN A 14 0.09 -7.96 -11.29
C GLN A 14 -0.49 -8.13 -9.89
N ALA A 15 0.23 -8.82 -9.00
CA ALA A 15 -0.14 -9.01 -7.61
C ALA A 15 -0.30 -7.67 -6.87
N LEU A 16 0.68 -6.77 -7.04
CA LEU A 16 0.64 -5.43 -6.47
C LEU A 16 -0.53 -4.59 -7.02
N VAL A 17 -0.81 -4.67 -8.33
CA VAL A 17 -1.95 -3.97 -8.93
C VAL A 17 -3.28 -4.48 -8.35
N ALA A 18 -3.44 -5.79 -8.20
CA ALA A 18 -4.62 -6.39 -7.60
C ALA A 18 -4.78 -5.99 -6.12
N GLY A 19 -3.68 -6.06 -5.35
CA GLY A 19 -3.63 -5.59 -3.96
C GLY A 19 -4.03 -4.12 -3.84
N TRP A 20 -3.46 -3.26 -4.68
CA TRP A 20 -3.77 -1.83 -4.72
C TRP A 20 -5.22 -1.55 -5.07
N ALA A 21 -5.82 -2.31 -5.99
CA ALA A 21 -7.24 -2.18 -6.36
C ALA A 21 -8.19 -2.58 -5.23
N SER A 22 -7.76 -3.42 -4.28
CA SER A 22 -8.55 -3.84 -3.11
C SER A 22 -8.60 -2.80 -1.98
N LEU A 23 -7.74 -1.77 -2.05
CA LEU A 23 -7.65 -0.72 -1.05
C LEU A 23 -8.81 0.27 -1.20
N THR A 24 -9.30 0.76 -0.06
CA THR A 24 -10.26 1.87 -0.05
C THR A 24 -9.59 3.17 -0.49
N GLU A 25 -10.39 4.17 -0.86
CA GLU A 25 -9.86 5.48 -1.25
C GLU A 25 -8.98 6.12 -0.15
N VAL A 26 -9.42 6.01 1.11
CA VAL A 26 -8.67 6.54 2.26
C VAL A 26 -7.36 5.77 2.47
N GLU A 27 -7.35 4.45 2.31
CA GLU A 27 -6.12 3.64 2.41
C GLU A 27 -5.11 4.03 1.32
N ARG A 28 -5.56 4.21 0.07
CA ARG A 28 -4.70 4.68 -1.04
C ARG A 28 -4.16 6.08 -0.78
N GLN A 29 -5.00 6.99 -0.28
CA GLN A 29 -4.58 8.34 0.07
C GLN A 29 -3.52 8.35 1.18
N VAL A 30 -3.74 7.58 2.25
CA VAL A 30 -2.80 7.46 3.38
C VAL A 30 -1.46 6.87 2.93
N LEU A 31 -1.48 5.85 2.07
CA LEU A 31 -0.25 5.28 1.50
C LEU A 31 0.47 6.28 0.59
N GLY A 32 -0.24 7.01 -0.27
CA GLY A 32 0.36 8.04 -1.13
C GLY A 32 1.04 9.13 -0.30
N LEU A 33 0.37 9.64 0.74
CA LEU A 33 0.96 10.61 1.65
C LEU A 33 2.19 10.05 2.39
N ARG A 34 2.19 8.76 2.73
CA ARG A 34 3.31 8.14 3.46
C ARG A 34 4.51 7.80 2.58
N LEU A 35 4.27 7.21 1.40
CA LEU A 35 5.31 6.61 0.56
C LEU A 35 5.81 7.56 -0.53
N VAL A 36 4.94 8.44 -1.05
CA VAL A 36 5.30 9.38 -2.12
C VAL A 36 5.65 10.75 -1.54
N HIS A 37 4.87 11.22 -0.56
CA HIS A 37 5.09 12.52 0.07
C HIS A 37 5.89 12.43 1.38
N GLU A 38 6.28 11.22 1.79
CA GLU A 38 7.13 10.94 2.95
C GLU A 38 6.60 11.48 4.29
N LEU A 39 5.32 11.86 4.37
CA LEU A 39 4.75 12.46 5.57
C LEU A 39 4.77 11.49 6.74
N THR A 40 4.96 12.03 7.94
CA THR A 40 4.82 11.27 9.19
C THR A 40 3.35 10.94 9.45
N GLN A 41 3.09 9.92 10.27
CA GLN A 41 1.72 9.57 10.64
C GLN A 41 0.98 10.72 11.34
N ARG A 42 1.72 11.57 12.07
CA ARG A 42 1.18 12.77 12.71
C ARG A 42 0.74 13.80 11.66
N GLU A 43 1.58 14.11 10.69
CA GLU A 43 1.23 15.06 9.61
C GLU A 43 0.06 14.54 8.75
N ILE A 44 0.04 13.24 8.45
CA ILE A 44 -1.09 12.60 7.76
C ILE A 44 -2.37 12.74 8.58
N SER A 45 -2.30 12.50 9.89
CA SER A 45 -3.49 12.57 10.77
C SER A 45 -4.07 13.99 10.83
N GLN A 46 -3.20 15.01 10.82
CA GLN A 46 -3.59 16.42 10.76
C GLN A 46 -4.25 16.75 9.41
N ARG A 47 -3.71 16.23 8.30
CA ARG A 47 -4.23 16.49 6.95
C ARG A 47 -5.58 15.84 6.68
N ILE A 48 -5.80 14.62 7.18
CA ILE A 48 -7.03 13.85 6.98
C ILE A 48 -8.09 14.18 8.04
N GLY A 49 -7.70 14.76 9.17
CA GLY A 49 -8.62 15.10 10.26
C GLY A 49 -8.99 13.88 11.11
N CYS A 50 -8.01 13.05 11.45
CA CYS A 50 -8.21 11.88 12.32
C CYS A 50 -7.09 11.76 13.36
N SER A 51 -7.14 10.72 14.21
CA SER A 51 -6.03 10.46 15.15
C SER A 51 -4.85 9.78 14.45
N GLN A 52 -3.63 10.00 14.94
CA GLN A 52 -2.43 9.29 14.46
C GLN A 52 -2.54 7.76 14.66
N MET A 53 -3.25 7.32 15.70
CA MET A 53 -3.56 5.90 15.90
C MET A 53 -4.48 5.34 14.80
N HIS A 54 -5.43 6.14 14.30
CA HIS A 54 -6.25 5.73 13.15
C HIS A 54 -5.36 5.57 11.91
N VAL A 55 -4.49 6.56 11.62
CA VAL A 55 -3.54 6.48 10.50
C VAL A 55 -2.64 5.25 10.60
N SER A 56 -2.10 4.95 11.79
CA SER A 56 -1.23 3.79 11.99
C SER A 56 -1.94 2.47 11.70
N ARG A 57 -3.21 2.33 12.12
CA ARG A 57 -4.05 1.16 11.81
C ARG A 57 -4.35 1.05 10.33
N LEU A 58 -4.65 2.15 9.65
CA LEU A 58 -4.88 2.18 8.20
C LEU A 58 -3.64 1.74 7.42
N LEU A 59 -2.47 2.29 7.76
CA LEU A 59 -1.20 1.89 7.14
C LEU A 59 -0.94 0.40 7.31
N ARG A 60 -1.05 -0.13 8.53
CA ARG A 60 -0.87 -1.56 8.80
C ARG A 60 -1.82 -2.43 8.00
N ARG A 61 -3.12 -2.10 8.02
CA ARG A 61 -4.13 -2.85 7.25
C ARG A 61 -3.87 -2.81 5.75
N SER A 62 -3.46 -1.65 5.24
CA SER A 62 -3.14 -1.50 3.81
C SER A 62 -1.92 -2.34 3.42
N MET A 63 -0.86 -2.33 4.24
CA MET A 63 0.32 -3.18 4.01
C MET A 63 -0.04 -4.67 4.03
N MET A 64 -0.82 -5.14 5.03
CA MET A 64 -1.27 -6.54 5.07
C MET A 64 -2.07 -6.95 3.83
N ARG A 65 -2.83 -6.04 3.22
CA ARG A 65 -3.59 -6.30 1.99
C ARG A 65 -2.68 -6.41 0.78
N LEU A 66 -1.64 -5.58 0.70
CA LEU A 66 -0.63 -5.66 -0.36
C LEU A 66 0.20 -6.94 -0.23
N ASP A 67 0.63 -7.28 0.98
CA ASP A 67 1.38 -8.52 1.25
C ASP A 67 0.55 -9.77 0.93
N ALA A 68 -0.73 -9.78 1.32
CA ALA A 68 -1.63 -10.89 1.02
C ALA A 68 -1.88 -11.05 -0.48
N ALA A 69 -1.92 -9.95 -1.23
CA ALA A 69 -2.05 -10.00 -2.69
C ALA A 69 -0.78 -10.55 -3.35
N ALA A 70 0.41 -10.15 -2.86
CA ALA A 70 1.70 -10.67 -3.32
C ALA A 70 1.84 -12.18 -3.05
N LEU A 71 1.36 -12.68 -1.91
CA LEU A 71 1.40 -14.11 -1.56
C LEU A 71 0.38 -14.98 -2.30
N ALA A 72 -0.63 -14.35 -2.92
CA ALA A 72 -1.69 -15.05 -3.66
C ALA A 72 -1.44 -15.12 -5.17
N ALA A 73 -0.39 -14.43 -5.66
CA ALA A 73 0.14 -14.57 -7.01
C ALA A 73 1.17 -15.70 -7.05
#